data_AF-A0A9D5NML4-F1
#
_entry.id   AF-A0A9D5NML4-F1
#
_cell.length_a   1.000
_cell.length_b   1.000
_cell.length_c   1.000
_cell.angle_alpha   90.00
_cell.angle_beta   90.00
_cell.angle_gamma   90.00
#
_symmetry.space_group_name_H-M   'P 1'
#
loop_
_entity.id
_entity.type
_entity.pdbx_description
1 polymer ?
#
loop_
_entity_poly.entity_id
_entity_poly.type
_entity_poly.pdbx_seq_one_letter_code
_entity_poly.pdbx_strand_id
1 'polypeptide(L)'
;MDNNNYTLMVTNNITSINVNATAEDEKSTVKGIGTHELQVGENNIEVIVTSESGAENKINIKVTRKDGYYLEDLQSVLKNNKLKDINIIINAESKITKEQIIEIKNSKKTISFNYYDENKKLIYSWLIDGAKIKDTKEIITTVTYTTENIKEIYKLSNYADGLYINFKHSGDLPNGTKIKLYVGDKFDNESIVNVYNYNNDKKTLDLVQDSLKVTDGYIQFGIEHCSEYFVTMSNLTNSNKSNSSKTIILVIISIIEFLAIISMLVIYILKIKKETKDKRNVFNETINIDNSSDFIDVSNK
;
A
#
# COMPACT_ATOMS: atom_id res chain seq x y z
N MET A 1 10.77 -54.60 3.85
CA MET A 1 10.70 -53.51 2.85
C MET A 1 10.52 -52.24 3.65
N ASP A 2 11.61 -51.50 3.82
CA ASP A 2 11.53 -50.19 4.47
C ASP A 2 10.80 -49.25 3.53
N ASN A 3 9.59 -48.84 3.93
CA ASN A 3 8.75 -47.98 3.11
C ASN A 3 9.21 -46.53 3.29
N ASN A 4 10.39 -46.22 2.75
CA ASN A 4 11.03 -44.90 2.88
C ASN A 4 10.33 -43.88 1.97
N ASN A 5 9.18 -43.38 2.44
CA ASN A 5 8.47 -42.28 1.80
C ASN A 5 8.79 -40.99 2.54
N TYR A 6 9.34 -40.01 1.83
CA TYR A 6 9.63 -38.68 2.37
C TYR A 6 8.56 -37.70 1.93
N THR A 7 8.11 -36.83 2.84
CA THR A 7 7.19 -35.75 2.51
C THR A 7 7.83 -34.42 2.88
N LEU A 8 7.73 -33.44 1.97
CA LEU A 8 8.25 -32.10 2.17
C LEU A 8 7.23 -31.08 1.67
N MET A 9 6.94 -30.07 2.48
CA MET A 9 6.16 -28.91 2.05
C MET A 9 7.09 -27.71 1.89
N VAL A 10 7.00 -27.02 0.75
CA VAL A 10 7.83 -25.84 0.45
C VAL A 10 6.97 -24.62 0.12
N THR A 11 7.48 -23.44 0.44
CA THR A 11 6.83 -22.17 0.13
C THR A 11 6.79 -21.91 -1.38
N ASN A 12 5.87 -21.06 -1.82
CA ASN A 12 5.58 -20.87 -3.24
C ASN A 12 6.79 -20.39 -4.09
N ASN A 13 7.77 -19.67 -3.53
CA ASN A 13 8.98 -19.27 -4.26
C ASN A 13 10.00 -20.38 -4.50
N ILE A 14 9.85 -21.55 -3.90
CA ILE A 14 10.75 -22.69 -4.16
C ILE A 14 10.27 -23.37 -5.44
N THR A 15 10.90 -23.01 -6.56
CA THR A 15 10.56 -23.54 -7.89
C THR A 15 11.25 -24.85 -8.21
N SER A 16 12.35 -25.17 -7.52
CA SER A 16 13.08 -26.42 -7.70
C SER A 16 13.75 -26.86 -6.40
N ILE A 17 14.03 -28.16 -6.32
CA ILE A 17 14.84 -28.76 -5.27
C ILE A 17 15.96 -29.59 -5.88
N ASN A 18 17.03 -29.80 -5.13
CA ASN A 18 18.09 -30.72 -5.51
C ASN A 18 18.08 -31.95 -4.59
N VAL A 19 17.87 -33.12 -5.18
CA VAL A 19 17.84 -34.41 -4.47
C VAL A 19 19.23 -35.04 -4.54
N ASN A 20 19.80 -35.33 -3.39
CA ASN A 20 21.06 -36.06 -3.26
C ASN A 20 20.82 -37.37 -2.52
N ALA A 21 21.47 -38.44 -2.96
CA ALA A 21 21.43 -39.73 -2.29
C ALA A 21 22.76 -40.47 -2.52
N THR A 22 23.14 -41.29 -1.54
CA THR A 22 24.36 -42.10 -1.57
C THR A 22 23.96 -43.55 -1.28
N ALA A 23 24.48 -44.49 -2.07
CA ALA A 23 24.28 -45.90 -1.80
C ALA A 23 25.09 -46.34 -0.57
N GLU A 24 24.52 -47.19 0.28
CA GLU A 24 25.23 -47.81 1.41
C GLU A 24 26.23 -48.88 0.95
N ASP A 25 25.87 -49.64 -0.10
CA ASP A 25 26.74 -50.60 -0.76
C ASP A 25 27.39 -49.96 -2.00
N GLU A 26 28.72 -49.97 -2.05
CA GLU A 26 29.53 -49.41 -3.14
C GLU A 26 29.22 -50.01 -4.52
N LYS A 27 28.65 -51.22 -4.57
CA LYS A 27 28.25 -51.87 -5.81
C LYS A 27 26.84 -51.49 -6.28
N SER A 28 26.09 -50.76 -5.47
CA SER A 28 24.75 -50.30 -5.83
C SER A 28 24.82 -48.98 -6.61
N THR A 29 23.84 -48.74 -7.48
CA THR A 29 23.71 -47.50 -8.25
C THR A 29 22.45 -46.74 -7.85
N VAL A 30 22.49 -45.41 -7.92
CA VAL A 30 21.36 -44.54 -7.57
C VAL A 30 20.96 -43.69 -8.77
N LYS A 31 19.67 -43.69 -9.12
CA LYS A 31 19.05 -42.86 -10.16
C LYS A 31 17.96 -41.97 -9.56
N GLY A 32 17.59 -40.90 -10.26
CA GLY A 32 16.57 -39.93 -9.81
C GLY A 32 17.11 -38.80 -8.93
N ILE A 33 18.43 -38.73 -8.74
CA ILE A 33 19.11 -37.60 -8.08
C ILE A 33 19.26 -36.40 -9.03
N GLY A 34 19.56 -35.24 -8.46
CA GLY A 34 19.77 -33.98 -9.19
C GLY A 34 18.65 -32.97 -8.96
N THR A 35 18.60 -31.96 -9.83
CA THR A 35 17.62 -30.86 -9.73
C THR A 35 16.29 -31.26 -10.34
N HIS A 36 15.22 -31.02 -9.60
CA HIS A 36 13.83 -31.25 -10.01
C HIS A 36 13.04 -29.95 -9.93
N GLU A 37 12.47 -29.53 -11.05
CA GLU A 37 11.53 -28.41 -11.11
C GLU A 37 10.18 -28.83 -10.52
N LEU A 38 9.58 -27.93 -9.75
CA LEU A 38 8.36 -28.16 -9.01
C LEU A 38 7.19 -27.39 -9.62
N GLN A 39 6.12 -28.10 -9.94
CA GLN A 39 4.82 -27.50 -10.20
C GLN A 39 4.14 -27.15 -8.88
N VAL A 40 3.22 -26.19 -8.90
CA VAL A 40 2.35 -25.93 -7.76
C VAL A 40 1.55 -27.19 -7.45
N GLY A 41 1.43 -27.55 -6.17
CA GLY A 41 0.78 -28.77 -5.71
C GLY A 41 1.78 -29.91 -5.49
N GLU A 42 1.29 -31.14 -5.64
CA GLU A 42 2.05 -32.36 -5.37
C GLU A 42 2.99 -32.69 -6.53
N ASN A 43 4.27 -32.92 -6.20
CA ASN A 43 5.30 -33.40 -7.10
C ASN A 43 5.87 -34.70 -6.52
N ASN A 44 5.84 -35.78 -7.29
CA ASN A 44 6.37 -37.07 -6.87
C ASN A 44 7.70 -37.33 -7.59
N ILE A 45 8.78 -37.42 -6.81
CA ILE A 45 10.13 -37.70 -7.30
C ILE A 45 10.50 -39.12 -6.88
N GLU A 46 10.83 -39.98 -7.85
CA GLU A 46 11.25 -41.36 -7.61
C GLU A 46 12.78 -41.46 -7.63
N VAL A 47 13.36 -41.94 -6.54
CA VAL A 47 14.78 -42.31 -6.44
C VAL A 47 14.87 -43.83 -6.47
N ILE A 48 15.65 -44.37 -7.40
CA ILE A 48 15.79 -45.81 -7.61
C ILE A 48 17.20 -46.23 -7.21
N VAL A 49 17.30 -47.15 -6.27
CA VAL A 49 18.56 -47.79 -5.86
C VAL A 49 18.58 -49.20 -6.44
N THR A 50 19.58 -49.52 -7.26
CA THR A 50 19.74 -50.83 -7.88
C THR A 50 20.96 -51.53 -7.30
N SER A 51 20.78 -52.72 -6.70
CA SER A 51 21.86 -53.53 -6.14
C SER A 51 22.71 -54.23 -7.21
N GLU A 52 23.83 -54.86 -6.81
CA GLU A 52 24.66 -55.70 -7.69
C GLU A 52 23.85 -56.85 -8.35
N SER A 53 22.84 -57.38 -7.64
CA SER A 53 21.97 -58.43 -8.17
C SER A 53 20.91 -57.93 -9.15
N GLY A 54 20.83 -56.61 -9.39
CA GLY A 54 19.80 -55.97 -10.21
C GLY A 54 18.47 -55.75 -9.48
N ALA A 55 18.39 -56.03 -8.18
CA ALA A 55 17.19 -55.77 -7.40
C ALA A 55 17.03 -54.25 -7.17
N GLU A 56 15.82 -53.73 -7.40
CA GLU A 56 15.53 -52.31 -7.24
C GLU A 56 14.78 -52.03 -5.93
N ASN A 57 15.23 -51.00 -5.21
CA ASN A 57 14.50 -50.36 -4.13
C ASN A 57 14.09 -48.95 -4.57
N LYS A 58 12.79 -48.64 -4.45
CA LYS A 58 12.21 -47.37 -4.89
C LYS A 58 11.86 -46.52 -3.68
N ILE A 59 12.38 -45.29 -3.67
CA ILE A 59 12.15 -44.28 -2.65
C ILE A 59 11.33 -43.17 -3.28
N ASN A 60 10.14 -42.91 -2.75
CA ASN A 60 9.29 -41.82 -3.23
C ASN A 60 9.42 -40.59 -2.33
N ILE A 61 9.78 -39.46 -2.93
CA ILE A 61 9.82 -38.16 -2.28
C ILE A 61 8.65 -37.35 -2.80
N LYS A 62 7.66 -37.13 -1.93
CA LYS A 62 6.51 -36.27 -2.21
C LYS A 62 6.81 -34.85 -1.76
N VAL A 63 6.89 -33.94 -2.72
CA VAL A 63 7.11 -32.52 -2.47
C VAL A 63 5.85 -31.75 -2.81
N THR A 64 5.25 -31.11 -1.82
CA THR A 64 4.09 -30.23 -2.01
C THR A 64 4.55 -28.78 -2.03
N ARG A 65 4.49 -28.15 -3.19
CA ARG A 65 4.74 -26.72 -3.35
C ARG A 65 3.44 -25.96 -3.13
N LYS A 66 3.41 -25.05 -2.15
CA LYS A 66 2.24 -24.20 -1.87
C LYS A 66 1.89 -23.35 -3.10
N ASP A 67 0.61 -23.09 -3.30
CA ASP A 67 0.05 -22.27 -4.39
C ASP A 67 0.11 -20.76 -4.13
N GLY A 68 0.42 -20.37 -2.90
CA GLY A 68 0.66 -19.00 -2.48
C GLY A 68 1.36 -18.93 -1.14
N TYR A 69 1.38 -17.74 -0.55
CA TYR A 69 1.84 -17.53 0.81
C TYR A 69 0.65 -17.37 1.73
N TYR A 70 0.72 -17.97 2.90
CA TYR A 70 -0.31 -17.87 3.92
C TYR A 70 0.24 -17.19 5.17
N LEU A 71 -0.61 -16.96 6.18
CA LEU A 71 -0.21 -16.23 7.39
C LEU A 71 0.96 -16.90 8.13
N GLU A 72 1.03 -18.23 8.12
CA GLU A 72 2.14 -18.98 8.71
C GLU A 72 3.46 -18.79 7.98
N ASP A 73 3.44 -18.37 6.70
CA ASP A 73 4.64 -18.13 5.91
C ASP A 73 5.21 -16.72 6.11
N LEU A 74 4.45 -15.81 6.75
CA LEU A 74 4.74 -14.38 6.81
C LEU A 74 6.19 -14.08 7.20
N GLN A 75 6.68 -14.68 8.29
CA GLN A 75 8.02 -14.42 8.77
C GLN A 75 9.11 -14.79 7.74
N SER A 76 8.95 -15.93 7.06
CA SER A 76 9.88 -16.40 6.03
C SER A 76 9.87 -15.49 4.79
N VAL A 77 8.67 -15.02 4.42
CA VAL A 77 8.43 -14.12 3.29
C VAL A 77 9.02 -12.74 3.56
N LEU A 78 8.84 -12.20 4.77
CA LEU A 78 9.40 -10.91 5.16
C LEU A 78 10.92 -10.92 5.16
N LYS A 79 11.56 -12.04 5.53
CA LYS A 79 13.03 -12.20 5.48
C LYS A 79 13.58 -12.31 4.05
N ASN A 80 12.75 -12.67 3.07
CA ASN A 80 13.19 -12.81 1.68
C ASN A 80 13.23 -11.47 0.94
N ASN A 81 14.45 -10.94 0.72
CA ASN A 81 14.66 -9.65 0.06
C ASN A 81 14.45 -9.66 -1.46
N LYS A 82 14.30 -10.84 -2.08
CA LYS A 82 14.00 -10.97 -3.51
C LYS A 82 12.52 -10.77 -3.83
N LEU A 83 11.64 -10.92 -2.84
CA LEU A 83 10.22 -10.68 -2.99
C LEU A 83 9.93 -9.18 -2.92
N LYS A 84 9.37 -8.64 -4.00
CA LYS A 84 8.97 -7.23 -4.11
C LYS A 84 7.50 -7.04 -3.71
N ASP A 85 6.64 -7.87 -4.28
CA ASP A 85 5.21 -7.89 -4.00
C ASP A 85 4.89 -9.06 -3.07
N ILE A 86 4.48 -8.75 -1.85
CA ILE A 86 4.12 -9.76 -0.86
C ILE A 86 2.60 -9.85 -0.79
N ASN A 87 2.09 -10.97 -1.28
CA ASN A 87 0.67 -11.31 -1.28
C ASN A 87 0.45 -12.50 -0.35
N ILE A 88 -0.24 -12.28 0.76
CA ILE A 88 -0.61 -13.30 1.73
C ILE A 88 -2.08 -13.63 1.52
N ILE A 89 -2.39 -14.90 1.28
CA ILE A 89 -3.74 -15.43 1.21
C ILE A 89 -4.28 -15.58 2.64
N ILE A 90 -5.48 -15.07 2.87
CA ILE A 90 -6.19 -15.13 4.14
C ILE A 90 -7.57 -15.75 3.96
N ASN A 91 -8.12 -16.26 5.06
CA ASN A 91 -9.53 -16.61 5.15
C ASN A 91 -10.34 -15.39 5.61
N ALA A 92 -11.66 -15.39 5.40
CA ALA A 92 -12.51 -14.26 5.78
C ALA A 92 -12.36 -13.89 7.26
N GLU A 93 -12.28 -14.90 8.13
CA GLU A 93 -12.18 -14.77 9.59
C GLU A 93 -10.74 -14.72 10.11
N SER A 94 -9.76 -14.56 9.21
CA SER A 94 -8.36 -14.45 9.63
C SER A 94 -8.15 -13.27 10.57
N LYS A 95 -7.15 -13.44 11.42
CA LYS A 95 -6.69 -12.42 12.36
C LYS A 95 -5.20 -12.22 12.13
N ILE A 96 -4.81 -10.98 11.85
CA ILE A 96 -3.41 -10.58 11.79
C ILE A 96 -3.03 -10.18 13.20
N THR A 97 -2.16 -10.96 13.85
CA THR A 97 -1.83 -10.73 15.25
C THR A 97 -0.94 -9.51 15.43
N LYS A 98 -0.91 -8.97 16.65
CA LYS A 98 0.01 -7.89 17.02
C LYS A 98 1.47 -8.23 16.69
N GLU A 99 1.89 -9.47 16.95
CA GLU A 99 3.25 -9.95 16.67
C GLU A 99 3.54 -9.89 15.18
N GLN A 100 2.60 -10.31 14.33
CA GLN A 100 2.71 -10.21 12.88
C GLN A 100 2.77 -8.76 12.40
N ILE A 101 1.96 -7.85 12.97
CA ILE A 101 2.03 -6.42 12.66
C ILE A 101 3.40 -5.84 13.04
N ILE A 102 4.01 -6.27 14.16
CA ILE A 102 5.37 -5.89 14.55
C ILE A 102 6.41 -6.41 13.55
N GLU A 103 6.28 -7.67 13.08
CA GLU A 103 7.17 -8.21 12.04
C GLU A 103 7.10 -7.40 10.75
N ILE A 104 5.89 -7.03 10.31
CA ILE A 104 5.67 -6.20 9.11
C ILE A 104 6.30 -4.84 9.30
N LYS A 105 6.08 -4.20 10.45
CA LYS A 105 6.68 -2.91 10.81
C LYS A 105 8.20 -2.94 10.71
N ASN A 106 8.83 -3.96 11.32
CA ASN A 106 10.28 -4.10 11.33
C ASN A 106 10.85 -4.37 9.93
N SER A 107 10.11 -5.09 9.08
CA SER A 107 10.50 -5.35 7.70
C SER A 107 10.47 -4.11 6.81
N LYS A 108 9.61 -3.12 7.15
CA LYS A 108 9.30 -1.93 6.34
C LYS A 108 8.71 -2.25 4.96
N LYS A 109 8.33 -3.50 4.70
CA LYS A 109 7.73 -3.94 3.44
C LYS A 109 6.23 -3.66 3.43
N THR A 110 5.67 -3.50 2.23
CA THR A 110 4.21 -3.43 2.04
C THR A 110 3.67 -4.83 1.78
N ILE A 111 2.61 -5.20 2.48
CA ILE A 111 1.99 -6.52 2.45
C ILE A 111 0.53 -6.38 2.04
N SER A 112 0.08 -7.25 1.14
CA SER A 112 -1.33 -7.38 0.74
C SER A 112 -1.91 -8.66 1.31
N PHE A 113 -2.92 -8.56 2.19
CA PHE A 113 -3.66 -9.70 2.72
C PHE A 113 -4.95 -9.88 1.92
N ASN A 114 -4.95 -10.90 1.08
CA ASN A 114 -5.94 -11.14 0.03
C ASN A 114 -6.92 -12.23 0.44
N TYR A 115 -8.20 -11.89 0.47
CA TYR A 115 -9.27 -12.87 0.61
C TYR A 115 -9.89 -13.15 -0.76
N TYR A 116 -9.96 -14.43 -1.12
CA TYR A 116 -10.57 -14.92 -2.34
C TYR A 116 -11.83 -15.73 -2.02
N ASP A 117 -12.83 -15.68 -2.89
CA ASP A 117 -13.98 -16.58 -2.80
C ASP A 117 -13.66 -18.00 -3.28
N GLU A 118 -14.66 -18.89 -3.25
CA GLU A 118 -14.56 -20.27 -3.72
C GLU A 118 -14.15 -20.41 -5.20
N ASN A 119 -14.39 -19.38 -6.02
CA ASN A 119 -14.04 -19.34 -7.43
C ASN A 119 -12.67 -18.69 -7.68
N LYS A 120 -11.88 -18.45 -6.62
CA LYS A 120 -10.59 -17.75 -6.66
C LYS A 120 -10.69 -16.31 -7.15
N LYS A 121 -11.86 -15.67 -7.03
CA LYS A 121 -12.03 -14.25 -7.30
C LYS A 121 -11.59 -13.47 -6.07
N LEU A 122 -10.71 -12.47 -6.25
CA LEU A 122 -10.31 -11.59 -5.16
C LEU A 122 -11.52 -10.75 -4.72
N ILE A 123 -11.92 -10.86 -3.46
CA ILE A 123 -13.07 -10.12 -2.91
C ILE A 123 -12.62 -8.85 -2.20
N TYR A 124 -11.55 -8.93 -1.41
CA TYR A 124 -10.90 -7.76 -0.82
C TYR A 124 -9.43 -8.02 -0.52
N SER A 125 -8.68 -6.93 -0.39
CA SER A 125 -7.29 -6.94 0.04
C SER A 125 -7.01 -5.84 1.05
N TRP A 126 -6.37 -6.20 2.17
CA TRP A 126 -5.81 -5.24 3.12
C TRP A 126 -4.36 -4.96 2.76
N LEU A 127 -4.05 -3.73 2.40
CA LEU A 127 -2.70 -3.30 2.05
C LEU A 127 -2.11 -2.54 3.24
N ILE A 128 -1.07 -3.12 3.84
CA ILE A 128 -0.40 -2.59 5.04
C ILE A 128 1.04 -2.25 4.70
N ASP A 129 1.39 -0.97 4.82
CA ASP A 129 2.74 -0.47 4.60
C ASP A 129 3.53 -0.46 5.91
N GLY A 130 4.44 -1.43 6.06
CA GLY A 130 5.31 -1.59 7.23
C GLY A 130 6.06 -0.31 7.63
N ALA A 131 6.43 0.54 6.67
CA ALA A 131 7.16 1.76 6.96
C ALA A 131 6.31 2.84 7.65
N LYS A 132 4.97 2.75 7.55
CA LYS A 132 4.03 3.72 8.12
C LYS A 132 3.41 3.28 9.44
N ILE A 133 3.63 2.03 9.86
CA ILE A 133 3.01 1.45 11.05
C ILE A 133 3.45 2.18 12.33
N LYS A 134 2.48 2.88 12.94
CA LYS A 134 2.61 3.45 14.30
C LYS A 134 1.95 2.54 15.33
N ASP A 135 0.66 2.27 15.14
CA ASP A 135 -0.13 1.32 15.94
C ASP A 135 0.23 -0.14 15.58
N THR A 136 0.30 -1.01 16.58
CA THR A 136 0.64 -2.43 16.43
C THR A 136 -0.47 -3.37 16.93
N LYS A 137 -1.70 -2.88 17.05
CA LYS A 137 -2.86 -3.72 17.39
C LYS A 137 -3.14 -4.74 16.30
N GLU A 138 -3.75 -5.84 16.75
CA GLU A 138 -4.27 -6.89 15.87
C GLU A 138 -5.33 -6.35 14.91
N ILE A 139 -5.56 -7.06 13.81
CA ILE A 139 -6.58 -6.73 12.81
C ILE A 139 -7.43 -7.97 12.56
N ILE A 140 -8.75 -7.81 12.67
CA ILE A 140 -9.73 -8.80 12.20
C ILE A 140 -10.01 -8.52 10.72
N THR A 141 -9.72 -9.46 9.82
CA THR A 141 -9.71 -9.15 8.38
C THR A 141 -11.09 -9.21 7.73
N THR A 142 -12.14 -9.56 8.47
CA THR A 142 -13.47 -9.82 7.92
C THR A 142 -14.13 -8.54 7.41
N VAL A 143 -14.54 -8.57 6.14
CA VAL A 143 -15.34 -7.55 5.48
C VAL A 143 -16.63 -8.19 4.97
N THR A 144 -17.78 -7.61 5.31
CA THR A 144 -19.09 -8.07 4.81
C THR A 144 -19.74 -7.01 3.94
N TYR A 145 -20.50 -7.42 2.93
CA TYR A 145 -21.24 -6.52 2.03
C TYR A 145 -22.67 -6.27 2.51
N THR A 146 -22.87 -6.30 3.84
CA THR A 146 -24.15 -6.17 4.54
C THR A 146 -23.98 -5.37 5.83
N THR A 147 -25.06 -4.74 6.27
CA THR A 147 -25.12 -3.92 7.50
C THR A 147 -26.49 -4.08 8.14
N GLU A 148 -26.58 -3.88 9.45
CA GLU A 148 -27.86 -3.80 10.17
C GLU A 148 -28.49 -2.40 10.06
N ASN A 149 -27.70 -1.38 9.69
CA ASN A 149 -28.10 0.02 9.63
C ASN A 149 -28.65 0.44 8.25
N ILE A 150 -29.08 -0.51 7.41
CA ILE A 150 -29.56 -0.27 6.03
C ILE A 150 -30.59 0.85 5.99
N LYS A 151 -31.61 0.80 6.87
CA LYS A 151 -32.71 1.78 6.87
C LYS A 151 -32.23 3.21 7.16
N GLU A 152 -31.25 3.36 8.04
CA GLU A 152 -30.73 4.67 8.43
C GLU A 152 -29.83 5.23 7.33
N ILE A 153 -28.89 4.41 6.84
CA ILE A 153 -28.01 4.79 5.73
C ILE A 153 -28.83 5.15 4.48
N TYR A 154 -29.88 4.38 4.18
CA TYR A 154 -30.77 4.63 3.04
C TYR A 154 -31.52 5.96 3.15
N LYS A 155 -31.89 6.41 4.35
CA LYS A 155 -32.47 7.74 4.56
C LYS A 155 -31.42 8.85 4.45
N LEU A 156 -30.27 8.67 5.12
CA LEU A 156 -29.18 9.64 5.11
C LEU A 156 -28.61 9.87 3.71
N SER A 157 -28.60 8.83 2.87
CA SER A 157 -28.18 8.91 1.48
C SER A 157 -29.23 9.50 0.54
N ASN A 158 -30.37 9.99 1.07
CA ASN A 158 -31.53 10.40 0.30
C ASN A 158 -31.96 9.32 -0.70
N TYR A 159 -32.03 8.08 -0.22
CA TYR A 159 -32.45 6.91 -0.98
C TYR A 159 -31.55 6.57 -2.16
N ALA A 160 -30.30 7.04 -2.16
CA ALA A 160 -29.34 6.71 -3.19
C ALA A 160 -29.09 5.19 -3.24
N ASP A 161 -28.94 4.70 -4.46
CA ASP A 161 -28.51 3.33 -4.71
C ASP A 161 -27.02 3.18 -4.44
N GLY A 162 -26.61 2.05 -3.87
CA GLY A 162 -25.21 1.83 -3.50
C GLY A 162 -24.92 0.47 -2.87
N LEU A 163 -23.68 0.32 -2.42
CA LEU A 163 -23.14 -0.88 -1.83
C LEU A 163 -22.78 -0.62 -0.37
N TYR A 164 -23.22 -1.50 0.52
CA TYR A 164 -22.89 -1.45 1.94
C TYR A 164 -21.64 -2.28 2.21
N ILE A 165 -20.71 -1.74 2.98
CA ILE A 165 -19.47 -2.43 3.39
C ILE A 165 -19.38 -2.34 4.91
N ASN A 166 -19.06 -3.44 5.58
CA ASN A 166 -18.91 -3.48 7.03
C ASN A 166 -17.61 -4.20 7.38
N PHE A 167 -16.68 -3.47 8.00
CA PHE A 167 -15.45 -4.03 8.53
C PHE A 167 -15.71 -4.52 9.96
N LYS A 168 -15.54 -5.82 10.22
CA LYS A 168 -15.81 -6.41 11.55
C LYS A 168 -14.74 -6.09 12.59
N HIS A 169 -13.57 -5.63 12.16
CA HIS A 169 -12.54 -5.13 13.06
C HIS A 169 -13.05 -3.94 13.88
N SER A 170 -12.61 -3.85 15.12
CA SER A 170 -12.88 -2.71 15.99
C SER A 170 -11.57 -2.17 16.55
N GLY A 171 -11.49 -0.84 16.63
CA GLY A 171 -10.33 -0.11 17.12
C GLY A 171 -9.40 0.38 16.00
N ASP A 172 -8.24 0.85 16.43
CA ASP A 172 -7.28 1.53 15.56
C ASP A 172 -6.68 0.56 14.53
N LEU A 173 -6.30 1.12 13.39
CA LEU A 173 -5.57 0.44 12.34
C LEU A 173 -4.13 0.96 12.25
N PRO A 174 -3.20 0.17 11.70
CA PRO A 174 -1.91 0.69 11.28
C PRO A 174 -2.09 1.90 10.34
N ASN A 175 -1.34 2.96 10.61
CA ASN A 175 -1.41 4.17 9.79
C ASN A 175 -1.05 3.87 8.33
N GLY A 176 -1.81 4.46 7.40
CA GLY A 176 -1.61 4.26 5.97
C GLY A 176 -2.18 2.95 5.43
N THR A 177 -2.97 2.21 6.21
CA THR A 177 -3.73 1.05 5.73
C THR A 177 -4.64 1.46 4.59
N LYS A 178 -4.60 0.69 3.50
CA LYS A 178 -5.53 0.82 2.38
C LYS A 178 -6.33 -0.46 2.24
N ILE A 179 -7.56 -0.31 1.77
CA ILE A 179 -8.41 -1.42 1.41
C ILE A 179 -8.65 -1.39 -0.10
N LYS A 180 -8.52 -2.54 -0.75
CA LYS A 180 -9.02 -2.79 -2.10
C LYS A 180 -10.27 -3.65 -1.98
N LEU A 181 -11.38 -3.21 -2.54
CA LEU A 181 -12.67 -3.90 -2.46
C LEU A 181 -13.17 -4.22 -3.86
N TYR A 182 -13.72 -5.42 -4.03
CA TYR A 182 -14.47 -5.78 -5.22
C TYR A 182 -15.87 -5.17 -5.15
N VAL A 183 -16.24 -4.40 -6.17
CA VAL A 183 -17.53 -3.72 -6.27
C VAL A 183 -18.22 -3.95 -7.63
N GLY A 184 -17.62 -4.79 -8.48
CA GLY A 184 -18.04 -5.02 -9.87
C GLY A 184 -19.40 -5.69 -10.04
N ASP A 185 -19.95 -6.31 -8.99
CA ASP A 185 -21.32 -6.84 -9.05
C ASP A 185 -22.36 -5.70 -8.92
N LYS A 186 -21.94 -4.53 -8.44
CA LYS A 186 -22.81 -3.36 -8.23
C LYS A 186 -22.55 -2.23 -9.21
N PHE A 187 -21.29 -2.01 -9.59
CA PHE A 187 -20.89 -0.89 -10.45
C PHE A 187 -20.08 -1.39 -11.63
N ASP A 188 -20.41 -0.88 -12.82
CA ASP A 188 -19.68 -1.19 -14.05
C ASP A 188 -18.24 -0.67 -13.97
N ASN A 189 -17.35 -1.31 -14.71
CA ASN A 189 -15.98 -0.82 -14.87
C ASN A 189 -15.99 0.62 -15.42
N GLU A 190 -15.02 1.42 -14.99
CA GLU A 190 -14.92 2.86 -15.27
C GLU A 190 -15.97 3.77 -14.61
N SER A 191 -16.97 3.22 -13.92
CA SER A 191 -17.88 4.02 -13.09
C SER A 191 -17.10 4.83 -12.06
N ILE A 192 -17.59 6.04 -11.77
CA ILE A 192 -17.04 6.89 -10.72
C ILE A 192 -17.93 6.78 -9.50
N VAL A 193 -17.35 6.37 -8.37
CA VAL A 193 -18.05 6.20 -7.09
C VAL A 193 -17.41 7.04 -5.99
N ASN A 194 -18.22 7.35 -4.98
CA ASN A 194 -17.83 7.98 -3.74
C ASN A 194 -17.98 6.99 -2.60
N VAL A 195 -17.13 7.13 -1.58
CA VAL A 195 -17.12 6.31 -0.38
C VAL A 195 -17.45 7.18 0.82
N TYR A 196 -18.48 6.79 1.56
CA TYR A 196 -18.92 7.46 2.77
C TYR A 196 -18.79 6.52 3.96
N ASN A 197 -18.34 7.03 5.10
CA ASN A 197 -18.40 6.33 6.36
C ASN A 197 -19.71 6.64 7.08
N TYR A 198 -20.37 5.62 7.60
CA TYR A 198 -21.53 5.79 8.46
C TYR A 198 -21.09 5.96 9.92
N ASN A 199 -21.31 7.16 10.45
CA ASN A 199 -21.08 7.46 11.85
C ASN A 199 -22.36 7.16 12.65
N ASN A 200 -22.36 6.04 13.38
CA ASN A 200 -23.54 5.59 14.12
C ASN A 200 -23.94 6.53 15.27
N ASP A 201 -22.97 7.23 15.87
CA ASP A 201 -23.22 8.14 17.00
C ASP A 201 -23.82 9.46 16.52
N LYS A 202 -23.27 10.03 15.44
CA LYS A 202 -23.70 11.31 14.87
C LYS A 202 -24.87 11.17 13.90
N LYS A 203 -25.18 9.96 13.45
CA LYS A 203 -26.14 9.66 12.37
C LYS A 203 -25.81 10.46 11.11
N THR A 204 -24.56 10.37 10.66
CA THR A 204 -24.08 11.04 9.45
C THR A 204 -23.42 10.07 8.48
N LEU A 205 -23.38 10.48 7.20
CA LEU A 205 -22.51 9.90 6.17
C LEU A 205 -21.37 10.88 5.91
N ASP A 206 -20.20 10.55 6.43
CA ASP A 206 -19.02 11.39 6.32
C ASP A 206 -18.24 10.96 5.07
N LEU A 207 -17.96 11.90 4.15
CA LEU A 207 -17.22 11.60 2.93
C LEU A 207 -15.79 11.17 3.29
N VAL A 208 -15.41 9.98 2.83
CA VAL A 208 -14.07 9.40 3.03
C VAL A 208 -13.22 9.64 1.80
N GLN A 209 -13.78 9.36 0.63
CA GLN A 209 -13.09 9.50 -0.64
C GLN A 209 -14.13 9.76 -1.73
N ASP A 210 -13.90 10.78 -2.54
CA ASP A 210 -14.69 11.07 -3.72
C ASP A 210 -13.99 10.59 -4.99
N SER A 211 -14.78 10.49 -6.07
CA SER A 211 -14.30 10.33 -7.44
C SER A 211 -13.39 9.11 -7.68
N LEU A 212 -13.65 7.98 -7.01
CA LEU A 212 -12.92 6.73 -7.27
C LEU A 212 -13.42 6.09 -8.56
N LYS A 213 -12.50 5.87 -9.50
CA LYS A 213 -12.76 5.08 -10.70
C LYS A 213 -12.72 3.58 -10.38
N VAL A 214 -13.80 2.88 -10.68
CA VAL A 214 -13.83 1.41 -10.68
C VAL A 214 -12.91 0.92 -11.78
N THR A 215 -11.90 0.13 -11.41
CA THR A 215 -10.92 -0.46 -12.35
C THR A 215 -10.87 -1.97 -12.16
N ASP A 216 -11.18 -2.71 -13.21
CA ASP A 216 -11.32 -4.16 -13.24
C ASP A 216 -12.32 -4.69 -12.18
N GLY A 217 -13.36 -3.91 -11.90
CA GLY A 217 -14.36 -4.23 -10.87
C GLY A 217 -13.93 -3.90 -9.44
N TYR A 218 -12.81 -3.21 -9.23
CA TYR A 218 -12.29 -2.86 -7.91
C TYR A 218 -12.20 -1.36 -7.66
N ILE A 219 -12.29 -0.98 -6.39
CA ILE A 219 -11.89 0.34 -5.88
C ILE A 219 -10.83 0.16 -4.79
N GLN A 220 -10.00 1.18 -4.58
CA GLN A 220 -9.01 1.19 -3.51
C GLN A 220 -8.93 2.57 -2.84
N PHE A 221 -8.96 2.61 -1.51
CA PHE A 221 -8.88 3.84 -0.73
C PHE A 221 -8.23 3.59 0.64
N GLY A 222 -7.79 4.67 1.29
CA GLY A 222 -7.24 4.63 2.65
C GLY A 222 -8.34 4.57 3.70
N ILE A 223 -8.10 3.83 4.79
CA ILE A 223 -9.00 3.78 5.93
C ILE A 223 -8.21 4.02 7.22
N GLU A 224 -8.81 4.78 8.14
CA GLU A 224 -8.23 5.05 9.46
C GLU A 224 -8.97 4.32 10.58
N HIS A 225 -10.22 3.94 10.34
CA HIS A 225 -11.04 3.18 11.27
C HIS A 225 -11.88 2.12 10.55
N CYS A 226 -12.11 1.01 11.23
CA CYS A 226 -13.03 -0.03 10.78
C CYS A 226 -14.44 0.26 11.32
N SER A 227 -15.38 0.42 10.41
CA SER A 227 -16.79 0.65 10.69
C SER A 227 -17.61 0.36 9.44
N GLU A 228 -18.80 0.93 9.33
CA GLU A 228 -19.70 0.72 8.20
C GLU A 228 -19.50 1.82 7.16
N TYR A 229 -19.53 1.44 5.89
CA TYR A 229 -19.34 2.32 4.76
C TYR A 229 -20.43 2.12 3.73
N PHE A 230 -20.69 3.17 2.97
CA PHE A 230 -21.62 3.18 1.86
C PHE A 230 -20.91 3.71 0.62
N VAL A 231 -20.85 2.89 -0.42
CA VAL A 231 -20.27 3.23 -1.72
C VAL A 231 -21.40 3.54 -2.68
N THR A 232 -21.37 4.68 -3.36
CA THR A 232 -22.43 5.09 -4.29
C THR A 232 -21.88 5.99 -5.39
N MET A 233 -22.50 5.99 -6.56
CA MET A 233 -22.20 6.97 -7.62
C MET A 233 -22.77 8.36 -7.30
N SER A 234 -23.68 8.46 -6.34
CA SER A 234 -24.30 9.72 -5.94
C SER A 234 -23.36 10.60 -5.13
N ASN A 235 -23.46 11.92 -5.32
CA ASN A 235 -22.84 12.90 -4.45
C ASN A 235 -23.80 13.23 -3.31
N LEU A 236 -23.51 12.72 -2.11
CA LEU A 236 -24.29 13.02 -0.91
C LEU A 236 -23.82 14.36 -0.35
N THR A 237 -24.57 15.43 -0.63
CA THR A 237 -24.35 16.71 0.05
C THR A 237 -24.91 16.59 1.46
N ASN A 238 -24.05 16.63 2.48
CA ASN A 238 -24.50 16.82 3.85
C ASN A 238 -25.29 18.13 3.94
N SER A 239 -26.60 18.04 4.13
CA SER A 239 -27.50 19.19 4.30
C SER A 239 -27.22 19.98 5.58
N ASN A 240 -26.29 19.51 6.42
CA ASN A 240 -25.71 20.26 7.53
C ASN A 240 -24.37 20.88 7.12
N LYS A 241 -24.42 22.01 6.38
CA LYS A 241 -23.28 22.94 6.28
C LYS A 241 -22.99 23.53 7.66
N SER A 242 -22.16 22.83 8.44
CA SER A 242 -21.39 23.47 9.51
C SER A 242 -20.41 24.46 8.86
N ASN A 243 -20.35 25.69 9.38
CA ASN A 243 -19.64 26.87 8.85
C ASN A 243 -18.10 26.75 8.69
N SER A 244 -17.52 25.56 8.81
CA SER A 244 -16.08 25.30 8.76
C SER A 244 -15.43 25.78 7.44
N SER A 245 -16.09 25.58 6.29
CA SER A 245 -15.52 25.97 4.99
C SER A 245 -15.42 27.49 4.81
N LYS A 246 -16.32 28.28 5.42
CA LYS A 246 -16.21 29.75 5.42
C LYS A 246 -15.01 30.21 6.23
N THR A 247 -14.70 29.56 7.35
CA THR A 247 -13.53 29.89 8.18
C THR A 247 -12.23 29.58 7.45
N ILE A 248 -12.14 28.43 6.76
CA ILE A 248 -10.93 28.05 6.00
C ILE A 248 -10.70 29.03 4.83
N ILE A 249 -11.75 29.42 4.10
CA ILE A 249 -11.63 30.39 3.00
C ILE A 249 -11.17 31.76 3.52
N LEU A 250 -11.70 32.23 4.66
CA LEU A 250 -11.28 33.50 5.27
C LEU A 250 -9.82 33.46 5.75
N VAL A 251 -9.34 32.32 6.27
CA VAL A 251 -7.93 32.13 6.65
C VAL A 251 -7.01 32.11 5.43
N ILE A 252 -7.45 31.52 4.31
CA ILE A 252 -6.65 31.53 3.07
C ILE A 252 -6.55 32.95 2.49
N ILE A 253 -7.64 33.73 2.50
CA ILE A 253 -7.64 35.12 2.04
C ILE A 253 -6.68 35.98 2.89
N SER A 254 -6.70 35.84 4.22
CA SER A 254 -5.80 36.61 5.10
C SER A 254 -4.32 36.25 4.93
N ILE A 255 -3.99 34.98 4.63
CA ILE A 255 -2.62 34.55 4.31
C ILE A 255 -2.14 35.16 2.99
N ILE A 256 -3.01 35.24 1.98
CA ILE A 256 -2.66 35.83 0.67
C ILE A 256 -2.36 37.33 0.81
N GLU A 257 -3.18 38.07 1.56
CA GLU A 257 -2.94 39.49 1.82
C GLU A 257 -1.63 39.72 2.59
N PHE A 258 -1.33 38.88 3.59
CA PHE A 258 -0.09 38.97 4.35
C PHE A 258 1.15 38.70 3.48
N LEU A 259 1.09 37.71 2.58
CA LEU A 259 2.17 37.42 1.64
C LEU A 259 2.40 38.55 0.61
N ALA A 260 1.33 39.20 0.15
CA ALA A 260 1.43 40.35 -0.74
C ALA A 260 2.15 41.54 -0.06
N ILE A 261 1.85 41.79 1.22
CA ILE A 261 2.51 42.85 2.01
C ILE A 261 4.00 42.54 2.18
N ILE A 262 4.36 41.29 2.51
CA ILE A 262 5.77 40.87 2.63
C ILE A 262 6.51 41.04 1.31
N SER A 263 5.88 40.66 0.18
CA SER A 263 6.47 40.82 -1.15
C SER A 263 6.77 42.30 -1.47
N MET A 264 5.84 43.21 -1.18
CA MET A 264 6.08 44.65 -1.34
C MET A 264 7.23 45.16 -0.46
N LEU A 265 7.31 44.70 0.79
CA LEU A 265 8.37 45.06 1.73
C LEU A 265 9.74 44.59 1.23
N VAL A 266 9.83 43.37 0.70
CA VAL A 266 11.06 42.84 0.09
C VAL A 266 11.46 43.65 -1.13
N ILE A 267 10.51 43.97 -2.03
CA ILE A 267 10.77 44.81 -3.22
C ILE A 267 11.29 46.20 -2.79
N TYR A 268 10.68 46.79 -1.77
CA TYR A 268 11.10 48.08 -1.22
C TYR A 268 12.54 48.04 -0.67
N ILE A 269 12.88 47.01 0.10
CA ILE A 269 14.24 46.81 0.63
C ILE A 269 15.25 46.60 -0.51
N LEU A 270 14.90 45.83 -1.54
CA LEU A 270 15.75 45.62 -2.72
C LEU A 270 16.00 46.92 -3.48
N LYS A 271 14.98 47.79 -3.59
CA LYS A 271 15.11 49.12 -4.21
C LYS A 271 16.10 50.00 -3.42
N ILE A 272 15.98 50.04 -2.09
CA ILE A 272 16.93 50.77 -1.22
C ILE A 272 18.35 50.24 -1.37
N LYS A 273 18.53 48.91 -1.40
CA LYS A 273 19.86 48.29 -1.61
C LYS A 273 20.45 48.63 -2.97
N LYS A 274 19.62 48.73 -4.02
CA LYS A 274 20.07 49.12 -5.36
C LYS A 274 20.53 50.57 -5.38
N GLU A 275 19.73 51.50 -4.84
CA GLU A 275 20.08 52.93 -4.78
C GLU A 275 21.36 53.19 -3.97
N THR A 276 21.59 52.43 -2.88
CA THR A 276 22.84 52.53 -2.11
C THR A 276 24.05 51.91 -2.82
N LYS A 277 23.85 50.90 -3.67
CA LYS A 277 24.92 50.33 -4.50
C LYS A 277 25.30 51.27 -5.65
N ASP A 278 24.31 51.86 -6.33
CA ASP A 278 24.55 52.81 -7.42
C ASP A 278 25.28 54.06 -6.91
N LYS A 279 24.89 54.61 -5.75
CA LYS A 279 25.61 55.74 -5.12
C LYS A 279 27.06 55.41 -4.76
N ARG A 280 27.36 54.19 -4.29
CA ARG A 280 28.75 53.76 -4.01
C ARG A 280 29.57 53.60 -5.28
N ASN A 281 28.98 53.08 -6.36
CA ASN A 281 29.68 52.92 -7.63
C ASN A 281 30.03 54.28 -8.25
N VAL A 282 29.08 55.23 -8.25
CA VAL A 282 29.33 56.60 -8.74
C VAL A 282 30.44 57.28 -7.92
N PHE A 283 30.40 57.17 -6.58
CA PHE A 283 31.45 57.72 -5.71
C PHE A 283 32.84 57.12 -6.01
N ASN A 284 32.91 55.80 -6.25
CA ASN A 284 34.18 55.14 -6.60
C ASN A 284 34.69 55.50 -8.01
N GLU A 285 33.80 55.75 -8.97
CA GLU A 285 34.18 56.26 -10.29
C GLU A 285 34.68 57.70 -10.23
N THR A 286 34.07 58.58 -9.43
CA THR A 286 34.52 59.99 -9.30
C THR A 286 35.93 60.07 -8.70
N ILE A 287 36.26 59.23 -7.71
CA ILE A 287 37.62 59.14 -7.14
C ILE A 287 38.65 58.66 -8.17
N ASN A 288 38.25 57.80 -9.12
CA ASN A 288 39.15 57.33 -10.17
C ASN A 288 39.37 58.36 -11.28
N ILE A 289 38.41 59.24 -11.54
CA ILE A 289 38.50 60.28 -12.59
C ILE A 289 39.38 61.46 -12.15
N ASP A 290 39.33 61.87 -10.88
CA ASP A 290 40.18 62.97 -10.36
C ASP A 290 41.69 62.64 -10.37
N ASN A 291 42.06 61.36 -10.55
CA ASN A 291 43.46 60.94 -10.70
C ASN A 291 43.94 60.86 -12.17
N SER A 292 43.12 61.24 -13.16
CA SER A 292 43.51 61.22 -14.59
C SER A 292 43.16 62.52 -15.33
N SER A 293 44.19 63.27 -15.74
CA SER A 293 44.27 64.31 -16.80
C SER A 293 43.55 65.65 -16.55
N ASP A 294 44.21 66.80 -16.43
CA ASP A 294 45.13 67.54 -17.34
C ASP A 294 44.43 68.59 -18.22
N PHE A 295 44.85 69.86 -18.00
CA PHE A 295 45.09 70.94 -18.96
C PHE A 295 43.97 71.57 -19.84
N ILE A 296 43.94 72.93 -19.76
CA ILE A 296 43.80 73.95 -20.84
C ILE A 296 42.37 74.30 -21.30
N ASP A 297 42.01 75.53 -21.71
CA ASP A 297 42.47 76.92 -21.58
C ASP A 297 41.52 77.78 -22.46
N VAL A 298 41.39 79.05 -22.10
CA VAL A 298 40.92 80.27 -22.80
C VAL A 298 39.57 80.41 -23.56
N SER A 299 38.92 81.54 -23.21
CA SER A 299 38.38 82.61 -24.09
C SER A 299 37.04 82.34 -24.81
N ASN A 300 36.16 83.30 -25.10
CA ASN A 300 36.22 84.77 -25.10
C ASN A 300 34.77 85.33 -25.26
N LYS A 301 34.57 86.58 -24.80
CA LYS A 301 33.45 87.52 -25.00
C LYS A 301 32.16 87.35 -24.20
#